data_AF-A0A978T628-F1
#
_entry.id   AF-A0A978T628-F1
#
_cell.length_a   1.000
_cell.length_b   1.000
_cell.length_c   1.000
_cell.angle_alpha   90.00
_cell.angle_beta   90.00
_cell.angle_gamma   90.00
#
_symmetry.space_group_name_H-M   'P 1'
#
loop_
_entity.id
_entity.type
_entity.pdbx_description
1 polymer ?
#
loop_
_entity_poly.entity_id
_entity_poly.type
_entity_poly.pdbx_seq_one_letter_code
_entity_poly.pdbx_strand_id
1 'polypeptide(L)'
;MWKSSILRGLAVLLLATGSGFVPTEKAGTTVTFQETEVKQEDFIAVAQPLGGNRYNLLVIEQIPKKNRCWREEGENPVSVDLLLLNFDFTGHCRRSTDANGYSIRYDGQDYGLDYILALVERNGEVVLMGYNRRNTSASPIVVGSTRGISRSPMKIFLNPGWRFTKRTYEGKVLGHVYFSFDSSRAPVMENNGTSPATNSPNVIDAPRGANGGEKGRVLREIVAPPANVAPPVGGEKPQKRNRKASRFERFSEY
;
A
#
# COMPACT_ATOMS: atom_id res chain seq x y z
N MET A 1 20.26 27.64 -80.05
CA MET A 1 19.03 27.41 -80.84
C MET A 1 18.54 26.00 -80.61
N TRP A 2 17.31 25.91 -80.15
CA TRP A 2 16.51 24.73 -79.82
C TRP A 2 16.30 23.82 -81.05
N LYS A 3 16.32 22.49 -80.87
CA LYS A 3 15.41 21.59 -81.61
C LYS A 3 15.24 20.27 -80.84
N SER A 4 13.98 20.03 -80.51
CA SER A 4 13.42 18.87 -79.82
C SER A 4 13.37 17.65 -80.73
N SER A 5 13.57 16.46 -80.16
CA SER A 5 13.12 15.19 -80.75
C SER A 5 12.43 14.37 -79.67
N ILE A 6 11.12 14.27 -79.82
CA ILE A 6 10.19 13.48 -79.01
C ILE A 6 10.35 12.01 -79.42
N LEU A 7 10.54 11.11 -78.45
CA LEU A 7 10.32 9.67 -78.63
C LEU A 7 9.31 9.19 -77.59
N ARG A 8 8.22 8.62 -78.11
CA ARG A 8 7.10 8.02 -77.40
C ARG A 8 7.50 6.64 -76.86
N GLY A 9 7.03 6.28 -75.67
CA GLY A 9 7.08 4.91 -75.16
C GLY A 9 6.13 4.73 -73.99
N LEU A 10 5.21 3.77 -74.08
CA LEU A 10 4.05 3.54 -73.20
C LEU A 10 4.40 3.40 -71.71
N ALA A 11 3.66 4.10 -70.85
CA ALA A 11 3.57 3.78 -69.43
C ALA A 11 2.31 2.93 -69.18
N VAL A 12 2.50 1.68 -68.80
CA VAL A 12 1.44 0.76 -68.36
C VAL A 12 0.99 1.19 -66.96
N LEU A 13 -0.27 1.59 -66.82
CA LEU A 13 -0.88 1.91 -65.53
C LEU A 13 -1.46 0.63 -64.90
N LEU A 14 -0.72 0.00 -63.98
CA LEU A 14 -1.22 -1.08 -63.14
C LEU A 14 -1.95 -0.48 -61.94
N LEU A 15 -3.29 -0.50 -61.97
CA LEU A 15 -4.15 -0.23 -60.81
C LEU A 15 -4.24 -1.48 -59.95
N ALA A 16 -3.35 -1.60 -58.95
CA ALA A 16 -3.52 -2.56 -57.88
C ALA A 16 -4.34 -1.90 -56.75
N THR A 17 -5.60 -2.27 -56.61
CA THR A 17 -6.45 -1.91 -55.48
C THR A 17 -5.93 -2.62 -54.22
N GLY A 18 -5.14 -1.92 -53.42
CA GLY A 18 -4.76 -2.37 -52.09
C GLY A 18 -5.93 -2.17 -51.12
N SER A 19 -6.59 -3.26 -50.72
CA SER A 19 -7.47 -3.26 -49.56
C SER A 19 -6.62 -3.09 -48.30
N GLY A 20 -6.42 -1.85 -47.87
CA GLY A 20 -5.82 -1.54 -46.59
C GLY A 20 -6.75 -1.98 -45.47
N PHE A 21 -6.44 -3.10 -44.82
CA PHE A 21 -6.96 -3.36 -43.48
C PHE A 21 -6.40 -2.27 -42.57
N VAL A 22 -7.26 -1.34 -42.16
CA VAL A 22 -6.92 -0.38 -41.11
C VAL A 22 -7.22 -1.11 -39.79
N PRO A 23 -6.22 -1.58 -39.03
CA PRO A 23 -6.48 -2.04 -37.68
C PRO A 23 -6.98 -0.84 -36.89
N THR A 24 -8.29 -0.79 -36.61
CA THR A 24 -8.84 0.12 -35.62
C THR A 24 -8.42 -0.39 -34.26
N GLU A 25 -7.21 -0.04 -33.83
CA GLU A 25 -6.83 -0.18 -32.44
C GLU A 25 -7.72 0.77 -31.64
N LYS A 26 -8.75 0.22 -31.00
CA LYS A 26 -9.43 0.91 -29.90
C LYS A 26 -8.40 1.03 -28.79
N ALA A 27 -7.63 2.10 -28.80
CA ALA A 27 -6.87 2.52 -27.64
C ALA A 27 -7.89 2.75 -26.51
N GLY A 28 -8.00 1.77 -25.60
CA GLY A 28 -8.68 1.99 -24.35
C GLY A 28 -7.96 3.11 -23.62
N THR A 29 -8.63 4.22 -23.35
CA THR A 29 -8.10 5.29 -22.53
C THR A 29 -7.94 4.76 -21.11
N THR A 30 -6.73 4.30 -20.78
CA THR A 30 -6.34 4.05 -19.39
C THR A 30 -6.42 5.38 -18.65
N VAL A 31 -7.39 5.51 -17.74
CA VAL A 31 -7.54 6.68 -16.89
C VAL A 31 -6.34 6.74 -15.93
N THR A 32 -5.46 7.70 -16.14
CA THR A 32 -4.28 7.89 -15.28
C THR A 32 -4.61 8.90 -14.19
N PHE A 33 -4.79 8.42 -12.96
CA PHE A 33 -4.93 9.27 -11.79
C PHE A 33 -3.57 9.76 -11.29
N GLN A 34 -3.51 11.05 -11.00
CA GLN A 34 -2.41 11.71 -10.32
C GLN A 34 -2.70 11.80 -8.81
N GLU A 35 -1.75 12.35 -8.06
CA GLU A 35 -1.95 12.67 -6.65
C GLU A 35 -1.54 14.12 -6.34
N THR A 36 -2.11 14.66 -5.27
CA THR A 36 -1.80 15.99 -4.76
C THR A 36 -1.43 15.87 -3.28
N GLU A 37 -0.31 16.50 -2.93
CA GLU A 37 0.18 16.59 -1.56
C GLU A 37 -0.86 17.27 -0.66
N VAL A 38 -0.98 16.80 0.58
CA VAL A 38 -1.84 17.41 1.59
C VAL A 38 -1.06 17.72 2.86
N LYS A 39 -1.62 18.62 3.67
CA LYS A 39 -1.14 18.86 5.03
C LYS A 39 -1.45 17.64 5.88
N GLN A 40 -0.42 17.03 6.45
CA GLN A 40 -0.59 15.75 7.15
C GLN A 40 -1.37 15.92 8.45
N GLU A 41 -1.26 17.09 9.09
CA GLU A 41 -2.00 17.46 10.28
C GLU A 41 -3.52 17.60 10.06
N ASP A 42 -3.96 17.75 8.81
CA ASP A 42 -5.39 17.78 8.46
C ASP A 42 -5.96 16.36 8.29
N PHE A 43 -5.14 15.31 8.41
CA PHE A 43 -5.56 13.92 8.19
C PHE A 43 -5.24 13.01 9.37
N ILE A 44 -6.12 12.03 9.60
CA ILE A 44 -5.87 10.95 10.56
C ILE A 44 -6.39 9.62 10.00
N ALA A 45 -5.63 8.54 10.22
CA ALA A 45 -6.11 7.18 10.08
C ALA A 45 -6.43 6.62 11.47
N VAL A 46 -7.59 5.99 11.62
CA VAL A 46 -8.10 5.50 12.89
C VAL A 46 -8.50 4.04 12.76
N ALA A 47 -8.06 3.22 13.71
CA ALA A 47 -8.58 1.89 13.93
C ALA A 47 -9.76 1.98 14.90
N GLN A 48 -10.99 1.81 14.41
CA GLN A 48 -12.19 1.83 15.24
C GLN A 48 -12.60 0.37 15.59
N PRO A 49 -12.59 -0.03 16.87
CA PRO A 49 -13.05 -1.36 17.27
C PRO A 49 -14.54 -1.58 16.91
N LEU A 50 -14.86 -2.77 16.38
CA LEU A 50 -16.23 -3.23 16.09
C LEU A 50 -16.72 -4.32 17.05
N GLY A 51 -15.94 -4.63 18.09
CA GLY A 51 -16.17 -5.75 19.01
C GLY A 51 -15.47 -7.04 18.56
N GLY A 52 -15.02 -7.82 19.55
CA GLY A 52 -14.01 -8.86 19.33
C GLY A 52 -12.71 -8.27 18.78
N ASN A 53 -12.01 -9.01 17.92
CA ASN A 53 -10.73 -8.59 17.33
C ASN A 53 -10.93 -8.01 15.92
N ARG A 54 -12.06 -7.33 15.69
CA ARG A 54 -12.42 -6.73 14.39
C ARG A 54 -12.37 -5.22 14.49
N TYR A 55 -11.87 -4.60 13.44
CA TYR A 55 -11.65 -3.15 13.39
C TYR A 55 -12.12 -2.59 12.05
N ASN A 56 -12.66 -1.38 12.07
CA ASN A 56 -12.91 -0.58 10.89
C ASN A 56 -11.78 0.42 10.69
N LEU A 57 -11.34 0.60 9.44
CA LEU A 57 -10.41 1.66 9.09
C LEU A 57 -11.20 2.92 8.73
N LEU A 58 -10.93 4.00 9.46
CA LEU A 58 -11.45 5.32 9.14
C LEU A 58 -10.29 6.22 8.72
N VAL A 59 -10.44 6.91 7.60
CA VAL A 59 -9.59 8.04 7.25
C VAL A 59 -10.43 9.32 7.31
N ILE A 60 -9.98 10.29 8.09
CA ILE A 60 -10.71 11.53 8.34
C ILE A 60 -9.85 12.70 7.88
N GLU A 61 -10.46 13.61 7.14
CA GLU A 61 -9.90 14.90 6.73
C GLU A 61 -10.62 16.02 7.49
N GLN A 62 -9.85 16.86 8.18
CA GLN A 62 -10.31 18.12 8.76
C GLN A 62 -10.43 19.17 7.65
N ILE A 63 -11.60 19.79 7.52
CA ILE A 63 -11.70 21.01 6.70
C ILE A 63 -11.19 22.19 7.53
N PRO A 64 -10.21 22.98 7.04
CA PRO A 64 -9.66 24.11 7.79
C PRO A 64 -10.74 25.11 8.18
N LYS A 65 -10.61 25.70 9.38
CA LYS A 65 -11.53 26.71 9.94
C LYS A 65 -12.97 26.21 10.16
N LYS A 66 -13.16 24.90 10.28
CA LYS A 66 -14.44 24.27 10.62
C LYS A 66 -14.37 23.60 11.99
N ASN A 67 -15.54 23.16 12.46
CA ASN A 67 -15.64 22.33 13.67
C ASN A 67 -14.63 21.18 13.63
N ARG A 68 -14.05 20.91 14.79
CA ARG A 68 -13.04 19.87 14.96
C ARG A 68 -13.66 18.49 14.75
N CYS A 69 -13.05 17.68 13.89
CA CYS A 69 -13.56 16.36 13.51
C CYS A 69 -13.14 15.25 14.48
N TRP A 70 -12.00 15.42 15.16
CA TRP A 70 -11.52 14.48 16.17
C TRP A 70 -10.68 15.17 17.25
N ARG A 71 -10.50 14.48 18.37
CA ARG A 71 -9.54 14.83 19.44
C ARG A 71 -8.70 13.61 19.78
N GLU A 72 -7.42 13.85 20.06
CA GLU A 72 -6.43 12.83 20.43
C GLU A 72 -6.12 12.92 21.93
N GLU A 73 -5.95 11.77 22.59
CA GLU A 73 -5.59 11.68 24.01
C GLU A 73 -4.66 10.48 24.27
N GLY A 74 -3.68 10.65 25.17
CA GLY A 74 -2.69 9.63 25.49
C GLY A 74 -1.60 9.50 24.43
N GLU A 75 -0.79 8.44 24.54
CA GLU A 75 0.39 8.24 23.68
C GLU A 75 0.54 6.81 23.14
N ASN A 76 0.23 5.75 23.90
CA ASN A 76 0.43 4.36 23.49
C ASN A 76 -0.66 3.40 24.04
N PRO A 77 -1.75 3.12 23.26
CA PRO A 77 -2.09 3.79 22.01
C PRO A 77 -2.65 5.20 22.26
N VAL A 78 -2.59 6.07 21.25
CA VAL A 78 -3.35 7.33 21.25
C VAL A 78 -4.82 7.01 21.01
N SER A 79 -5.67 7.36 21.98
CA SER A 79 -7.12 7.28 21.83
C SER A 79 -7.64 8.44 20.98
N VAL A 80 -8.63 8.16 20.14
CA VAL A 80 -9.25 9.13 19.23
C VAL A 80 -10.73 9.24 19.56
N ASP A 81 -11.14 10.42 20.02
CA ASP A 81 -12.54 10.79 20.16
C ASP A 81 -13.06 11.33 18.82
N LEU A 82 -14.07 10.65 18.26
CA LEU A 82 -14.65 10.92 16.95
C LEU A 82 -15.74 12.00 17.05
N LEU A 83 -15.31 13.25 17.31
CA LEU A 83 -16.21 14.39 17.49
C LEU A 83 -17.20 14.61 16.33
N LEU A 84 -16.82 14.23 15.10
CA LEU A 84 -17.67 14.28 13.91
C LEU A 84 -19.00 13.51 14.04
N LEU A 85 -19.11 12.60 15.03
CA LEU A 85 -20.33 11.83 15.28
C LEU A 85 -21.38 12.63 16.07
N ASN A 86 -21.00 13.80 16.61
CA ASN A 86 -21.82 14.61 17.50
C ASN A 86 -22.48 15.80 16.78
N PHE A 87 -22.30 15.95 15.48
CA PHE A 87 -22.88 17.04 14.67
C PHE A 87 -22.98 16.64 13.19
N ASP A 88 -23.69 17.44 12.38
CA ASP A 88 -23.66 17.29 10.92
C ASP A 88 -22.28 17.66 10.38
N PHE A 89 -21.47 16.64 10.09
CA PHE A 89 -20.10 16.83 9.62
C PHE A 89 -20.00 17.32 8.16
N THR A 90 -21.12 17.47 7.43
CA THR A 90 -21.15 17.89 6.03
C THR A 90 -20.48 19.25 5.85
N GLY A 91 -19.39 19.30 5.07
CA GLY A 91 -18.61 20.53 4.85
C GLY A 91 -17.66 20.90 6.00
N HIS A 92 -17.62 20.11 7.08
CA HIS A 92 -16.69 20.26 8.19
C HIS A 92 -15.60 19.19 8.19
N CYS A 93 -15.97 17.97 7.80
CA CYS A 93 -15.08 16.82 7.75
C CYS A 93 -15.29 16.07 6.43
N ARG A 94 -14.27 15.36 5.94
CA ARG A 94 -14.48 14.24 5.02
C ARG A 94 -14.12 12.96 5.74
N ARG A 95 -14.88 11.90 5.46
CA ARG A 95 -14.70 10.58 6.08
C ARG A 95 -14.73 9.52 5.00
N SER A 96 -13.68 8.70 4.98
CA SER A 96 -13.55 7.51 4.15
C SER A 96 -13.54 6.28 5.05
N THR A 97 -14.39 5.29 4.76
CA THR A 97 -14.58 4.09 5.60
C THR A 97 -14.45 2.78 4.84
N ASP A 98 -14.12 2.84 3.56
CA ASP A 98 -14.01 1.67 2.70
C ASP A 98 -12.97 1.88 1.60
N ALA A 99 -12.76 0.85 0.80
CA ALA A 99 -11.80 0.85 -0.31
C ALA A 99 -12.17 1.82 -1.46
N ASN A 100 -13.37 2.39 -1.48
CA ASN A 100 -13.72 3.46 -2.44
C ASN A 100 -13.18 4.81 -1.97
N GLY A 101 -13.06 5.01 -0.66
CA GLY A 101 -12.58 6.24 -0.05
C GLY A 101 -11.06 6.32 0.13
N TYR A 102 -10.35 5.18 0.10
CA TYR A 102 -8.88 5.15 0.22
C TYR A 102 -8.22 3.98 -0.51
N SER A 103 -6.94 4.12 -0.86
CA SER A 103 -6.10 3.02 -1.36
C SER A 103 -4.60 3.23 -1.11
N ILE A 104 -3.79 2.21 -1.45
CA ILE A 104 -2.33 2.34 -1.47
C ILE A 104 -1.90 2.96 -2.81
N ARG A 105 -0.96 3.90 -2.72
CA ARG A 105 -0.16 4.35 -3.87
C ARG A 105 1.32 4.20 -3.51
N TYR A 106 2.10 3.56 -4.37
CA TYR A 106 3.49 3.23 -4.07
C TYR A 106 4.36 3.62 -5.26
N ASP A 107 5.33 4.50 -5.03
CA ASP A 107 6.23 5.08 -6.05
C ASP A 107 5.47 5.58 -7.30
N GLY A 108 4.36 6.28 -7.07
CA GLY A 108 3.53 6.86 -8.12
C GLY A 108 2.56 5.88 -8.81
N GLN A 109 2.55 4.60 -8.45
CA GLN A 109 1.59 3.62 -8.98
C GLN A 109 0.38 3.48 -8.04
N ASP A 110 -0.83 3.63 -8.58
CA ASP A 110 -2.07 3.34 -7.84
C ASP A 110 -2.28 1.82 -7.74
N TYR A 111 -2.44 1.33 -6.53
CA TYR A 111 -2.63 -0.09 -6.19
C TYR A 111 -4.05 -0.38 -5.68
N GLY A 112 -5.00 0.54 -5.82
CA GLY A 112 -6.35 0.39 -5.27
C GLY A 112 -7.19 -0.76 -5.82
N LEU A 113 -6.85 -1.29 -7.00
CA LEU A 113 -7.48 -2.51 -7.52
C LEU A 113 -6.76 -3.79 -7.10
N ASP A 114 -5.49 -3.69 -6.73
CA ASP A 114 -4.60 -4.83 -6.52
C ASP A 114 -4.40 -5.17 -5.04
N TYR A 115 -4.49 -4.18 -4.16
CA TYR A 115 -4.31 -4.36 -2.72
C TYR A 115 -5.57 -3.97 -1.94
N ILE A 116 -5.90 -4.77 -0.93
CA ILE A 116 -6.92 -4.44 0.07
C ILE A 116 -6.25 -4.05 1.38
N LEU A 117 -6.64 -2.92 1.94
CA LEU A 117 -6.19 -2.48 3.26
C LEU A 117 -7.05 -3.16 4.33
N ALA A 118 -6.38 -3.77 5.31
CA ALA A 118 -7.01 -4.42 6.44
C ALA A 118 -6.27 -4.10 7.74
N LEU A 119 -7.03 -4.08 8.84
CA LEU A 119 -6.51 -3.93 10.19
C LEU A 119 -6.43 -5.29 10.85
N VAL A 120 -5.25 -5.64 11.35
CA VAL A 120 -5.00 -6.92 12.01
C VAL A 120 -4.32 -6.67 13.34
N GLU A 121 -4.86 -7.31 14.36
CA GLU A 121 -4.25 -7.34 15.68
C GLU A 121 -3.06 -8.30 15.70
N ARG A 122 -1.88 -7.81 16.09
CA ARG A 122 -0.68 -8.61 16.28
C ARG A 122 0.23 -7.95 17.31
N ASN A 123 0.90 -8.76 18.13
CA ASN A 123 1.90 -8.28 19.10
C ASN A 123 1.40 -7.16 20.04
N GLY A 124 0.12 -7.18 20.43
CA GLY A 124 -0.47 -6.19 21.35
C GLY A 124 -0.80 -4.84 20.70
N GLU A 125 -0.82 -4.75 19.37
CA GLU A 125 -1.25 -3.57 18.63
C GLU A 125 -2.13 -3.93 17.43
N VAL A 126 -2.84 -2.94 16.90
CA VAL A 126 -3.53 -3.04 15.61
C VAL A 126 -2.65 -2.47 14.51
N VAL A 127 -2.43 -3.25 13.45
CA VAL A 127 -1.55 -2.91 12.33
C VAL A 127 -2.35 -2.78 11.04
N LEU A 128 -2.12 -1.69 10.31
CA LEU A 128 -2.66 -1.45 8.98
C LEU A 128 -1.77 -2.11 7.92
N MET A 129 -2.33 -3.09 7.21
CA MET A 129 -1.62 -3.87 6.20
C MET A 129 -2.35 -3.87 4.86
N GLY A 130 -1.59 -3.82 3.77
CA GLY A 130 -2.06 -4.04 2.41
C GLY A 130 -1.83 -5.48 1.97
N TYR A 131 -2.91 -6.19 1.63
CA TYR A 131 -2.87 -7.56 1.12
C TYR A 131 -3.13 -7.58 -0.38
N ASN A 132 -2.29 -8.28 -1.14
CA ASN A 132 -2.48 -8.43 -2.58
C ASN A 132 -3.69 -9.34 -2.85
N ARG A 133 -4.67 -8.83 -3.60
CA ARG A 133 -5.93 -9.52 -3.91
C ARG A 133 -5.76 -10.69 -4.87
N ARG A 134 -4.74 -10.64 -5.73
CA ARG A 134 -4.51 -11.65 -6.79
C ARG A 134 -3.45 -12.68 -6.39
N ASN A 135 -2.49 -12.28 -5.57
CA ASN A 135 -1.40 -13.13 -5.09
C ASN A 135 -1.38 -13.18 -3.56
N THR A 136 -2.13 -14.12 -2.98
CA THR A 136 -2.25 -14.27 -1.53
C THR A 136 -0.96 -14.74 -0.85
N SER A 137 0.01 -15.23 -1.62
CA SER A 137 1.33 -15.62 -1.12
C SER A 137 2.34 -14.46 -1.10
N ALA A 138 1.97 -13.30 -1.66
CA ALA A 138 2.80 -12.10 -1.57
C ALA A 138 2.84 -11.62 -0.11
N SER A 139 4.01 -11.17 0.33
CA SER A 139 4.15 -10.59 1.66
C SER A 139 3.28 -9.33 1.79
N PRO A 140 2.53 -9.16 2.90
CA PRO A 140 1.73 -7.96 3.11
C PRO A 140 2.59 -6.71 3.25
N ILE A 141 2.07 -5.57 2.76
CA ILE A 141 2.70 -4.27 2.92
C ILE A 141 2.28 -3.68 4.26
N VAL A 142 3.23 -3.32 5.13
CA VAL A 142 2.93 -2.70 6.43
C VAL A 142 2.94 -1.18 6.29
N VAL A 143 1.77 -0.56 6.47
CA VAL A 143 1.56 0.89 6.27
C VAL A 143 1.74 1.68 7.56
N GLY A 144 1.33 1.09 8.70
CA GLY A 144 1.39 1.76 10.00
C GLY A 144 0.81 0.90 11.13
N SER A 145 0.90 1.40 12.36
CA SER A 145 0.33 0.73 13.54
C SER A 145 -0.18 1.70 14.59
N THR A 146 -0.98 1.18 15.52
CA THR A 146 -1.55 1.93 16.64
C THR A 146 -0.62 2.05 17.85
N ARG A 147 0.53 1.34 17.85
CA ARG A 147 1.52 1.32 18.94
C ARG A 147 0.96 0.90 20.29
N GLY A 148 -0.11 0.11 20.26
CA GLY A 148 -0.80 -0.41 21.43
C GLY A 148 -2.22 -0.85 21.06
N ILE A 149 -2.94 -1.40 22.03
CA ILE A 149 -4.32 -1.85 21.85
C ILE A 149 -5.21 -1.24 22.93
N SER A 150 -6.42 -0.86 22.53
CA SER A 150 -7.44 -0.35 23.44
C SER A 150 -8.84 -0.68 22.89
N ARG A 151 -9.85 -0.50 23.73
CA ARG A 151 -11.26 -0.65 23.35
C ARG A 151 -11.85 0.63 22.73
N SER A 152 -11.12 1.73 22.76
CA SER A 152 -11.51 2.99 22.14
C SER A 152 -10.97 3.05 20.70
N PRO A 153 -11.49 3.94 19.84
CA PRO A 153 -10.84 4.22 18.56
C PRO A 153 -9.40 4.68 18.79
N MET A 154 -8.47 4.22 17.95
CA MET A 154 -7.03 4.45 18.12
C MET A 154 -6.43 5.08 16.88
N LYS A 155 -5.50 6.01 17.06
CA LYS A 155 -4.73 6.58 15.94
C LYS A 155 -3.80 5.53 15.36
N ILE A 156 -3.77 5.45 14.03
CA ILE A 156 -2.75 4.68 13.30
C ILE A 156 -1.63 5.65 12.93
N PHE A 157 -0.44 5.38 13.45
CA PHE A 157 0.78 6.06 13.04
C PHE A 157 1.30 5.43 11.76
N LEU A 158 1.42 6.24 10.72
CA LEU A 158 2.02 5.80 9.47
C LEU A 158 3.52 5.53 9.69
N ASN A 159 4.01 4.45 9.09
CA ASN A 159 5.43 4.12 9.10
C ASN A 159 6.23 5.18 8.31
N PRO A 160 7.53 5.36 8.58
CA PRO A 160 8.35 6.29 7.81
C PRO A 160 8.24 6.06 6.29
N GLY A 161 8.19 7.15 5.52
CA GLY A 161 7.97 7.13 4.08
C GLY A 161 6.49 7.08 3.64
N TRP A 162 5.57 6.67 4.54
CA TRP A 162 4.14 6.73 4.30
C TRP A 162 3.55 8.09 4.70
N ARG A 163 2.63 8.59 3.88
CA ARG A 163 1.91 9.85 4.08
C ARG A 163 0.56 9.83 3.38
N PHE A 164 -0.32 10.75 3.73
CA PHE A 164 -1.57 10.97 3.00
C PHE A 164 -1.32 11.81 1.75
N THR A 165 -2.01 11.49 0.65
CA THR A 165 -2.24 12.39 -0.49
C THR A 165 -3.67 12.25 -0.98
N LYS A 166 -4.09 13.11 -1.91
CA LYS A 166 -5.41 13.00 -2.55
C LYS A 166 -5.30 12.67 -4.02
N ARG A 167 -6.22 11.83 -4.49
CA ARG A 167 -6.37 11.53 -5.91
C ARG A 167 -6.74 12.80 -6.69
N THR A 168 -6.10 12.97 -7.84
CA THR A 168 -6.34 14.08 -8.74
C THR A 168 -6.57 13.56 -10.16
N TYR A 169 -7.56 14.14 -10.83
CA TYR A 169 -7.89 13.85 -12.22
C TYR A 169 -8.07 15.17 -12.98
N GLU A 170 -7.32 15.37 -14.06
CA GLU A 170 -7.39 16.59 -14.89
C GLU A 170 -7.30 17.89 -14.07
N GLY A 171 -6.39 17.92 -13.09
CA GLY A 171 -6.19 19.08 -12.20
C GLY A 171 -7.24 19.23 -11.08
N LYS A 172 -8.29 18.41 -11.06
CA LYS A 172 -9.30 18.41 -9.99
C LYS A 172 -8.93 17.41 -8.89
N VAL A 173 -8.81 17.93 -7.67
CA VAL A 173 -8.65 17.11 -6.46
C VAL A 173 -9.99 16.41 -6.14
N LEU A 174 -9.94 15.09 -5.96
CA LEU A 174 -11.10 14.24 -5.67
C LEU A 174 -11.19 13.90 -4.18
N GLY A 175 -12.23 13.16 -3.79
CA GLY A 175 -12.44 12.74 -2.39
C GLY A 175 -11.57 11.55 -1.95
N HIS A 176 -10.99 10.80 -2.88
CA HIS A 176 -10.23 9.59 -2.58
C HIS A 176 -8.85 9.94 -1.99
N VAL A 177 -8.48 9.27 -0.90
CA VAL A 177 -7.22 9.48 -0.19
C VAL A 177 -6.26 8.32 -0.46
N TYR A 178 -5.02 8.62 -0.80
CA TYR A 178 -3.98 7.60 -0.85
C TYR A 178 -3.21 7.53 0.46
N PHE A 179 -2.91 6.31 0.89
CA PHE A 179 -1.72 6.03 1.67
C PHE A 179 -0.57 5.93 0.66
N SER A 180 0.18 7.02 0.53
CA SER A 180 1.26 7.13 -0.45
C SER A 180 2.61 6.81 0.18
N PHE A 181 3.37 5.95 -0.49
CA PHE A 181 4.77 5.69 -0.17
C PHE A 181 5.65 6.19 -1.30
N ASP A 182 6.71 6.90 -0.93
CA ASP A 182 7.75 7.39 -1.83
C ASP A 182 9.11 6.92 -1.31
N SER A 183 9.68 5.92 -1.98
CA SER A 183 10.97 5.33 -1.61
C SER A 183 12.11 6.36 -1.60
N SER A 184 12.03 7.44 -2.39
CA SER A 184 13.04 8.51 -2.40
C SER A 184 12.99 9.40 -1.15
N ARG A 185 11.88 9.38 -0.43
CA ARG A 185 11.65 10.17 0.81
C ARG A 185 11.69 9.31 2.07
N ALA A 186 11.71 8.00 1.92
CA ALA A 186 11.88 7.10 3.05
C ALA A 186 13.27 7.34 3.66
N PRO A 187 13.39 7.44 4.99
CA PRO A 187 14.70 7.49 5.61
C PRO A 187 15.46 6.24 5.18
N VAL A 188 16.70 6.42 4.70
CA VAL A 188 17.61 5.31 4.50
C VAL A 188 17.81 4.69 5.88
N MET A 189 17.23 3.51 6.08
CA MET A 189 17.59 2.68 7.23
C MET A 189 19.03 2.26 6.95
N GLU A 190 19.99 3.02 7.48
CA GLU A 190 21.38 2.62 7.50
C GLU A 190 21.43 1.33 8.31
N ASN A 191 21.51 0.21 7.60
CA ASN A 191 21.81 -1.07 8.21
C ASN A 191 23.18 -0.93 8.85
N ASN A 192 23.24 -0.57 10.14
CA ASN A 192 24.41 -0.77 10.98
C ASN A 192 24.55 -2.29 11.22
N GLY A 193 24.77 -3.01 10.13
CA GLY A 193 25.38 -4.31 10.15
C GLY A 193 26.81 -4.09 10.60
N THR A 194 27.06 -4.22 11.90
CA THR A 194 28.37 -4.59 12.41
C THR A 194 28.68 -5.97 11.83
N SER A 195 29.19 -5.97 10.60
CA SER A 195 29.86 -7.13 10.02
C SER A 195 31.18 -7.27 10.78
N PRO A 196 31.51 -8.44 11.36
CA PRO A 196 32.79 -8.62 12.02
C PRO A 196 33.91 -8.39 11.00
N ALA A 197 34.80 -7.45 11.31
CA ALA A 197 36.00 -7.21 10.54
C ALA A 197 36.80 -8.51 10.44
N THR A 198 36.71 -9.20 9.30
CA THR A 198 37.64 -10.26 8.95
C THR A 198 38.78 -9.62 8.18
N ASN A 199 39.90 -9.44 8.88
CA ASN A 199 41.17 -9.06 8.29
C ASN A 199 41.61 -10.10 7.23
N SER A 200 41.82 -9.67 5.99
CA SER A 200 43.00 -10.07 5.20
C SER A 200 43.09 -9.36 3.84
N PRO A 201 44.31 -9.24 3.26
CA PRO A 201 44.68 -8.11 2.42
C PRO A 201 44.60 -8.36 0.90
N ASN A 202 44.26 -7.27 0.19
CA ASN A 202 44.73 -6.79 -1.12
C ASN A 202 44.98 -7.81 -2.26
N VAL A 203 44.12 -7.79 -3.29
CA VAL A 203 44.48 -8.11 -4.69
C VAL A 203 43.75 -7.14 -5.63
N ILE A 204 44.50 -6.62 -6.61
CA ILE A 204 44.17 -5.55 -7.57
C ILE A 204 43.52 -6.13 -8.86
N ASP A 205 42.70 -5.29 -9.50
CA ASP A 205 42.31 -5.21 -10.94
C ASP A 205 40.95 -5.75 -11.50
N ALA A 206 40.09 -4.75 -11.83
CA ALA A 206 39.40 -4.45 -13.13
C ALA A 206 38.24 -5.36 -13.69
N PRO A 207 37.45 -4.93 -14.72
CA PRO A 207 36.14 -4.27 -14.51
C PRO A 207 34.92 -4.80 -15.34
N ARG A 208 33.72 -4.28 -14.98
CA ARG A 208 32.50 -4.02 -15.78
C ARG A 208 31.53 -5.18 -16.15
N GLY A 209 30.24 -5.01 -15.79
CA GLY A 209 29.12 -5.64 -16.50
C GLY A 209 27.75 -5.71 -15.79
N ALA A 210 26.78 -4.96 -16.33
CA ALA A 210 25.33 -5.27 -16.43
C ALA A 210 24.39 -5.28 -15.19
N ASN A 211 23.75 -4.12 -15.02
CA ASN A 211 22.29 -3.86 -15.05
C ASN A 211 21.27 -5.02 -14.88
N GLY A 212 20.25 -4.77 -14.04
CA GLY A 212 18.92 -5.39 -14.14
C GLY A 212 18.49 -6.26 -12.95
N GLY A 213 18.05 -5.65 -11.83
CA GLY A 213 17.47 -6.44 -10.74
C GLY A 213 16.99 -5.69 -9.49
N GLU A 214 17.11 -4.37 -9.43
CA GLU A 214 16.97 -3.65 -8.15
C GLU A 214 15.52 -3.47 -7.70
N LYS A 215 14.59 -3.23 -8.63
CA LYS A 215 13.20 -2.86 -8.32
C LYS A 215 12.39 -3.97 -7.62
N GLY A 216 12.75 -5.24 -7.81
CA GLY A 216 12.13 -6.39 -7.14
C GLY A 216 12.78 -6.77 -5.81
N ARG A 217 14.01 -6.31 -5.55
CA ARG A 217 14.77 -6.60 -4.32
C ARG A 217 14.36 -5.66 -3.19
N VAL A 218 14.14 -4.38 -3.48
CA VAL A 218 13.75 -3.37 -2.48
C VAL A 218 12.42 -3.71 -1.79
N LEU A 219 11.46 -4.29 -2.52
CA LEU A 219 10.19 -4.77 -1.95
C LEU A 219 10.33 -5.93 -0.95
N ARG A 220 11.42 -6.71 -0.99
CA ARG A 220 11.65 -7.82 -0.05
C ARG A 220 12.34 -7.36 1.23
N GLU A 221 13.15 -6.32 1.16
CA GLU A 221 14.02 -5.90 2.27
C GLU A 221 13.28 -5.05 3.32
N ILE A 222 12.25 -4.30 2.91
CA ILE A 222 11.44 -3.46 3.82
C ILE A 222 10.37 -4.28 4.57
N VAL A 223 10.17 -5.55 4.20
CA VAL A 223 9.07 -6.41 4.69
C VAL A 223 9.50 -7.41 5.79
N ALA A 224 10.77 -7.42 6.20
CA ALA A 224 11.25 -8.36 7.21
C ALA A 224 11.10 -7.79 8.65
N PRO A 225 10.32 -8.42 9.55
CA PRO A 225 10.57 -8.27 10.99
C PRO A 225 11.95 -8.86 11.34
N PRO A 226 12.60 -8.46 12.45
CA PRO A 226 13.92 -8.96 12.81
C PRO A 226 13.90 -10.49 12.92
N ALA A 227 14.57 -11.15 11.98
CA ALA A 227 14.97 -12.54 12.13
C ALA A 227 16.13 -12.55 13.11
N ASN A 228 15.87 -12.89 14.38
CA ASN A 228 16.72 -13.68 15.27
C ASN A 228 16.24 -13.54 16.72
N VAL A 229 15.42 -14.49 17.17
CA VAL A 229 15.51 -14.98 18.55
C VAL A 229 15.73 -16.48 18.43
N ALA A 230 16.95 -16.90 18.77
CA ALA A 230 17.30 -18.31 18.88
C ALA A 230 16.34 -19.02 19.85
N PRO A 231 15.96 -20.28 19.60
CA PRO A 231 15.16 -21.03 20.57
C PRO A 231 16.02 -21.27 21.83
N PRO A 232 15.45 -21.16 23.05
CA PRO A 232 16.16 -21.57 24.24
C PRO A 232 16.38 -23.10 24.21
N VAL A 233 17.63 -23.49 24.39
CA VAL A 233 18.09 -24.86 24.59
C VAL A 233 17.64 -25.34 25.97
N GLY A 234 16.85 -26.43 25.99
CA GLY A 234 16.78 -27.39 27.09
C GLY A 234 15.72 -27.16 28.18
N GLY A 235 14.77 -28.11 28.30
CA GLY A 235 13.92 -28.25 29.49
C GLY A 235 12.66 -29.11 29.27
N GLU A 236 12.77 -30.39 29.63
CA GLU A 236 11.71 -31.38 29.96
C GLU A 236 10.57 -31.75 28.97
N LYS A 237 10.52 -33.05 28.66
CA LYS A 237 9.40 -33.74 27.99
C LYS A 237 8.15 -33.76 28.88
N PRO A 238 6.96 -33.37 28.40
CA PRO A 238 5.72 -33.66 29.08
C PRO A 238 5.26 -35.10 28.78
N GLN A 239 5.04 -35.83 29.86
CA GLN A 239 4.45 -37.17 29.93
C GLN A 239 3.06 -37.19 29.26
N LYS A 240 2.85 -38.14 28.34
CA LYS A 240 1.56 -38.41 27.68
C LYS A 240 0.47 -38.70 28.72
N ARG A 241 -0.49 -37.79 28.93
CA ARG A 241 -1.76 -38.10 29.59
C ARG A 241 -2.78 -38.58 28.57
N ASN A 242 -3.19 -39.83 28.72
CA ASN A 242 -4.34 -40.44 28.05
C ASN A 242 -5.60 -39.60 28.30
N ARG A 243 -6.20 -39.04 27.25
CA ARG A 243 -7.62 -38.64 27.28
C ARG A 243 -8.43 -39.72 26.59
N LYS A 244 -9.17 -40.48 27.41
CA LYS A 244 -10.29 -41.30 26.97
C LYS A 244 -11.31 -40.41 26.26
N ALA A 245 -11.85 -40.93 25.17
CA ALA A 245 -13.02 -40.39 24.49
C ALA A 245 -14.27 -40.49 25.38
N SER A 246 -15.06 -39.41 25.45
CA SER A 246 -16.51 -39.46 25.71
C SER A 246 -17.15 -38.57 24.64
N ARG A 247 -17.67 -39.15 23.57
CA ARG A 247 -19.07 -39.59 23.41
C ARG A 247 -20.06 -38.42 23.38
N PHE A 248 -20.45 -38.12 22.15
CA PHE A 248 -21.74 -37.61 21.67
C PHE A 248 -22.94 -37.76 22.61
N GLU A 249 -23.72 -36.68 22.74
CA GLU A 249 -25.19 -36.55 22.86
C GLU A 249 -25.43 -35.03 23.07
N ARG A 250 -26.13 -34.20 22.28
CA ARG A 250 -27.35 -34.22 21.46
C ARG A 250 -28.66 -34.42 22.24
N PHE A 251 -29.20 -33.33 22.79
CA PHE A 251 -30.61 -33.02 23.11
C PHE A 251 -30.70 -31.47 23.07
N SER A 252 -31.50 -30.76 22.26
CA SER A 252 -32.93 -30.78 21.91
C SER A 252 -33.88 -30.59 23.10
N GLU A 253 -34.69 -29.51 23.01
CA GLU A 253 -35.81 -29.09 23.89
C GLU A 253 -35.36 -28.46 25.23
N TYR A 254 -35.75 -27.27 25.68
CA TYR A 254 -36.90 -26.37 25.44
C TYR A 254 -36.46 -24.91 25.24
#